data_AF-A0A5R2N7I4-F1
#
_entry.id   AF-A0A5R2N7I4-F1
#
_cell.length_a   1.000
_cell.length_b   1.000
_cell.length_c   1.000
_cell.angle_alpha   90.00
_cell.angle_beta   90.00
_cell.angle_gamma   90.00
#
_symmetry.space_group_name_H-M   'P 1'
#
loop_
_entity.id
_entity.type
_entity.pdbx_description
1 polymer ?
#
loop_
_entity_poly.entity_id
_entity_poly.type
_entity_poly.pdbx_seq_one_letter_code
_entity_poly.pdbx_strand_id
1 'polypeptide(L)'
;GETLAEALARELAEEGNIAMAATPVLKSMHFNRRASRRDHVGFYLIENFSQTAPKRPDHEIAEAGFFPLDRLPEGTTPATLRRIAEVFRGVPASPYW
;
A
#
# COMPACT_ATOMS: atom_id res chain seq x y z
N GLY A 1 -8.03 -5.19 19.24
CA GLY A 1 -6.93 -5.56 18.35
C GLY A 1 -7.54 -6.01 17.05
N GLU A 2 -6.89 -5.72 15.93
CA GLU A 2 -7.38 -6.05 14.58
C GLU A 2 -6.49 -7.13 13.97
N THR A 3 -7.06 -7.98 13.14
CA THR A 3 -6.28 -8.79 12.19
C THR A 3 -5.69 -7.89 11.10
N LEU A 4 -4.66 -8.35 10.40
CA LEU A 4 -4.09 -7.60 9.27
C LEU A 4 -5.11 -7.31 8.17
N ALA A 5 -6.08 -8.22 7.95
CA ALA A 5 -7.11 -8.03 6.94
C ALA A 5 -8.15 -6.98 7.35
N GLU A 6 -8.53 -6.94 8.63
CA GLU A 6 -9.44 -5.90 9.16
C GLU A 6 -8.79 -4.51 9.10
N ALA A 7 -7.53 -4.41 9.55
CA ALA A 7 -6.77 -3.17 9.45
C ALA A 7 -6.64 -2.71 7.99
N LEU A 8 -6.23 -3.60 7.09
CA LEU A 8 -6.13 -3.28 5.65
C LEU A 8 -7.45 -2.76 5.07
N ALA A 9 -8.59 -3.39 5.39
CA ALA A 9 -9.89 -2.97 4.90
C ALA A 9 -10.29 -1.58 5.45
N ARG A 10 -10.03 -1.32 6.72
CA ARG A 10 -10.31 -0.03 7.37
C ARG A 10 -9.46 1.09 6.78
N GLU A 11 -8.14 0.91 6.72
CA GLU A 11 -7.21 1.93 6.20
C GLU A 11 -7.52 2.30 4.74
N LEU A 12 -7.82 1.31 3.88
CA LEU A 12 -8.20 1.58 2.48
C LEU A 12 -9.48 2.40 2.36
N ALA A 13 -10.46 2.15 3.25
CA ALA A 13 -11.69 2.92 3.27
C ALA A 13 -11.43 4.36 3.76
N GLU A 14 -10.64 4.53 4.82
CA GLU A 14 -10.32 5.83 5.44
C GLU A 14 -9.44 6.72 4.54
N GLU A 15 -8.37 6.16 3.98
CA GLU A 15 -7.37 6.93 3.23
C GLU A 15 -7.66 7.00 1.72
N GLY A 16 -8.43 6.06 1.18
CA GLY A 16 -8.63 5.93 -0.27
C GLY A 16 -10.08 5.90 -0.73
N ASN A 17 -11.05 5.77 0.18
CA ASN A 17 -12.42 5.35 -0.11
C ASN A 17 -12.45 4.07 -0.97
N ILE A 18 -11.54 3.13 -0.71
CA ILE A 18 -11.40 1.90 -1.48
C ILE A 18 -12.11 0.75 -0.77
N ALA A 19 -12.98 0.07 -1.50
CA ALA A 19 -13.62 -1.17 -1.07
C ALA A 19 -13.03 -2.36 -1.85
N MET A 20 -12.49 -3.35 -1.13
CA MET A 20 -12.00 -4.58 -1.73
C MET A 20 -13.17 -5.46 -2.20
N ALA A 21 -13.07 -6.00 -3.41
CA ALA A 21 -14.08 -6.90 -4.00
C ALA A 21 -13.59 -8.36 -4.10
N ALA A 22 -12.38 -8.65 -3.62
CA ALA A 22 -11.82 -9.98 -3.51
C ALA A 22 -10.86 -10.06 -2.31
N THR A 23 -10.46 -11.28 -1.93
CA THR A 23 -9.46 -11.50 -0.89
C THR A 23 -8.11 -10.87 -1.30
N PRO A 24 -7.49 -10.03 -0.46
CA PRO A 24 -6.20 -9.41 -0.76
C PRO A 24 -5.09 -10.45 -0.75
N VAL A 25 -4.11 -10.28 -1.65
CA VAL A 25 -2.96 -11.19 -1.73
C VAL A 25 -1.80 -10.64 -0.94
N LEU A 26 -1.41 -11.29 0.15
CA LEU A 26 -0.18 -10.95 0.87
C LEU A 26 1.03 -11.28 -0.02
N LYS A 27 1.78 -10.26 -0.43
CA LYS A 27 2.95 -10.40 -1.30
C LYS A 27 4.23 -10.61 -0.51
N SER A 28 4.38 -9.93 0.62
CA SER A 28 5.60 -9.97 1.43
C SER A 28 5.37 -9.45 2.84
N MET A 29 6.30 -9.80 3.74
CA MET A 29 6.37 -9.32 5.11
C MET A 29 7.74 -8.71 5.35
N HIS A 30 7.79 -7.58 6.05
CA HIS A 30 9.01 -6.80 6.22
C HIS A 30 9.21 -6.38 7.68
N PHE A 31 10.43 -6.46 8.19
CA PHE A 31 10.78 -5.86 9.48
C PHE A 31 11.10 -4.36 9.32
N ASN A 32 10.34 -3.50 10.00
CA ASN A 32 10.45 -2.05 9.91
C ASN A 32 11.19 -1.46 11.12
N ARG A 33 12.50 -1.71 11.13
CA ARG A 33 13.43 -1.19 12.14
C ARG A 33 13.48 0.34 12.24
N ARG A 34 12.94 1.08 11.26
CA ARG A 34 12.91 2.55 11.27
C ARG A 34 11.76 3.09 12.12
N ALA A 35 10.60 2.42 12.10
CA ALA A 35 9.47 2.80 12.95
C ALA A 35 9.64 2.27 14.38
N SER A 36 10.05 1.00 14.54
CA SER A 36 10.27 0.39 15.86
C SER A 36 11.08 -0.90 15.79
N ARG A 37 11.62 -1.34 16.94
CA ARG A 37 12.33 -2.63 17.08
C ARG A 37 11.40 -3.85 17.04
N ARG A 38 10.09 -3.65 16.92
CA ARG A 38 9.07 -4.71 16.91
C ARG A 38 8.11 -4.60 15.73
N ASP A 39 8.24 -3.56 14.90
CA ASP A 39 7.28 -3.27 13.83
C ASP A 39 7.48 -4.18 12.61
N HIS A 40 6.39 -4.74 12.11
CA HIS A 40 6.36 -5.55 10.91
C HIS A 40 5.29 -5.03 9.96
N VAL A 41 5.64 -4.94 8.68
CA VAL A 41 4.74 -4.47 7.63
C VAL A 41 4.36 -5.63 6.73
N GLY A 42 3.07 -5.94 6.66
CA GLY A 42 2.50 -6.84 5.66
C GLY A 42 2.13 -6.04 4.41
N PHE A 43 2.70 -6.41 3.26
CA PHE A 43 2.46 -5.73 1.99
C PHE A 43 1.52 -6.56 1.11
N TYR A 44 0.36 -5.98 0.78
CA TYR A 44 -0.71 -6.65 0.03
C TYR A 44 -0.84 -6.08 -1.38
N LEU A 45 -1.20 -6.95 -2.33
CA LEU A 45 -1.68 -6.57 -3.66
C LEU A 45 -3.19 -6.78 -3.72
N ILE A 46 -3.90 -5.75 -4.16
CA ILE A 46 -5.36 -5.75 -4.34
C ILE A 46 -5.62 -5.35 -5.79
N GLU A 47 -6.15 -6.28 -6.57
CA GLU A 47 -6.42 -6.06 -8.00
C GLU A 47 -7.90 -5.82 -8.28
N ASN A 48 -8.78 -6.38 -7.45
CA ASN A 48 -10.22 -6.22 -7.57
C ASN A 48 -10.75 -5.34 -6.44
N PHE A 49 -10.98 -4.07 -6.77
CA PHE A 49 -11.51 -3.07 -5.84
C PHE A 49 -12.34 -2.03 -6.58
N SER A 50 -13.10 -1.25 -5.82
CA SER A 50 -13.74 -0.03 -6.30
C SER A 50 -13.38 1.15 -5.41
N GLN A 51 -13.22 2.33 -6.00
CA GLN A 51 -13.18 3.58 -5.24
C GLN A 51 -14.60 4.15 -5.18
N THR A 52 -15.16 4.25 -3.97
CA THR A 52 -16.55 4.69 -3.76
C THR A 52 -16.70 6.21 -3.90
N ALA A 53 -15.63 6.97 -3.64
CA ALA A 53 -15.53 8.40 -3.89
C ALA A 53 -14.06 8.83 -4.02
N PRO A 54 -13.72 9.92 -4.74
CA PRO A 54 -12.36 10.45 -4.72
C PRO A 54 -11.92 10.83 -3.30
N LYS A 55 -10.69 10.47 -2.90
CA LYS A 55 -10.10 10.94 -1.63
C LYS A 55 -9.92 12.45 -1.68
N ARG A 56 -10.53 13.16 -0.73
CA ARG A 56 -10.34 14.60 -0.57
C ARG A 56 -9.09 14.86 0.29
N PRO A 57 -8.38 15.97 0.04
CA PRO A 57 -7.26 16.36 0.87
C PRO A 57 -7.67 16.51 2.35
N ASP A 58 -6.78 16.13 3.26
CA ASP A 58 -6.89 16.37 4.70
C ASP A 58 -5.52 16.63 5.33
N HIS A 59 -5.44 16.50 6.66
CA HIS A 59 -4.21 16.74 7.42
C HIS A 59 -3.10 15.72 7.17
N GLU A 60 -3.43 14.53 6.67
CA GLU A 60 -2.46 13.45 6.45
C GLU A 60 -2.13 13.30 4.95
N ILE A 61 -3.13 13.44 4.09
CA ILE A 61 -2.99 13.23 2.64
C ILE A 61 -3.41 14.51 1.90
N ALA A 62 -2.44 15.20 1.31
CA ALA A 62 -2.67 16.43 0.55
C ALA A 62 -3.25 16.18 -0.86
N GLU A 63 -2.92 15.05 -1.50
CA GLU A 63 -3.37 14.68 -2.83
C GLU A 63 -3.37 13.15 -3.00
N ALA A 64 -4.33 12.61 -3.75
CA ALA A 64 -4.41 11.19 -4.08
C ALA A 64 -4.92 10.98 -5.51
N GLY A 65 -4.40 9.95 -6.19
CA GLY A 65 -4.79 9.61 -7.55
C GLY A 65 -4.26 8.26 -8.01
N PHE A 66 -4.76 7.78 -9.14
CA PHE A 66 -4.28 6.57 -9.82
C PHE A 66 -3.36 6.96 -10.97
N PHE A 67 -2.21 6.30 -11.04
CA PHE A 67 -1.17 6.59 -12.04
C PHE A 67 -0.76 5.29 -12.74
N PRO A 68 -0.53 5.31 -14.07
CA PRO A 68 0.02 4.15 -14.74
C PRO A 68 1.48 3.94 -14.29
N LEU A 69 1.92 2.69 -14.25
CA LEU A 69 3.23 2.30 -13.67
C LEU A 69 4.44 2.89 -14.41
N ASP A 70 4.26 3.36 -15.64
CA ASP A 70 5.26 4.03 -16.47
C ASP A 70 5.18 5.58 -16.40
N ARG A 71 4.25 6.13 -15.63
CA ARG A 71 4.05 7.58 -15.44
C ARG A 71 3.70 7.92 -13.97
N LEU A 72 4.54 7.43 -13.06
CA LEU A 72 4.44 7.78 -11.65
C LEU A 72 4.84 9.26 -11.42
N PRO A 73 4.32 9.93 -10.37
CA PRO A 73 4.73 11.29 -10.02
C PRO A 73 6.24 11.39 -9.76
N GLU A 74 6.84 12.53 -10.12
CA GLU A 74 8.28 12.79 -9.95
C GLU A 74 8.77 12.60 -8.50
N GLY A 75 7.93 12.94 -7.52
CA GLY A 75 8.22 12.79 -6.09
C GLY A 75 8.07 11.36 -5.54
N THR A 76 7.83 10.35 -6.37
CA THR A 76 7.63 8.97 -5.89
C THR A 76 8.89 8.46 -5.19
N THR A 77 8.74 8.10 -3.91
CA THR A 77 9.90 7.75 -3.08
C THR A 77 10.61 6.48 -3.57
N PRO A 78 11.93 6.34 -3.35
CA PRO A 78 12.64 5.10 -3.63
C PRO A 78 12.06 3.87 -2.91
N ALA A 79 11.43 4.06 -1.74
CA ALA A 79 10.78 2.97 -1.02
C ALA A 79 9.55 2.44 -1.77
N THR A 80 8.68 3.34 -2.23
CA THR A 80 7.51 3.01 -3.05
C THR A 80 7.92 2.34 -4.36
N LEU A 81 8.95 2.87 -5.06
CA LEU A 81 9.45 2.30 -6.31
C LEU A 81 9.98 0.86 -6.12
N ARG A 82 10.62 0.56 -4.99
CA ARG A 82 11.06 -0.81 -4.68
C ARG A 82 9.87 -1.78 -4.56
N ARG A 83 8.83 -1.41 -3.83
CA ARG A 83 7.63 -2.24 -3.66
C ARG A 83 6.95 -2.53 -5.01
N ILE A 84 6.88 -1.54 -5.89
CA ILE A 84 6.38 -1.71 -7.26
C ILE A 84 7.25 -2.70 -8.05
N ALA A 85 8.58 -2.57 -7.99
CA ALA A 85 9.47 -3.47 -8.71
C ALA A 85 9.42 -4.92 -8.20
N GLU A 86 9.21 -5.12 -6.90
CA GLU A 86 9.07 -6.45 -6.30
C GLU A 86 7.80 -7.16 -6.79
N VAL A 87 6.71 -6.42 -7.01
CA VAL A 87 5.46 -6.99 -7.52
C VAL A 87 5.50 -7.19 -9.03
N PHE A 88 5.93 -6.18 -9.79
CA PHE A 88 5.69 -6.12 -11.23
C PHE A 88 6.94 -6.38 -12.08
N ARG A 89 8.13 -6.47 -11.49
CA ARG A 89 9.40 -6.65 -12.23
C ARG A 89 10.21 -7.85 -11.75
N GLY A 90 9.63 -8.72 -10.92
CA GLY A 90 10.27 -9.95 -10.44
C GLY A 90 11.45 -9.72 -9.50
N VAL A 91 11.59 -8.52 -8.92
CA VAL A 91 12.63 -8.24 -7.94
C VAL A 91 12.31 -9.00 -6.65
N PRO A 92 13.27 -9.71 -6.01
CA PRO A 92 13.03 -10.36 -4.74
C PRO A 92 12.65 -9.37 -3.64
N ALA A 93 11.63 -9.71 -2.84
CA ALA A 93 11.20 -8.86 -1.73
C ALA A 93 12.29 -8.73 -0.66
N SER A 94 12.63 -7.48 -0.29
CA SER A 94 13.53 -7.23 0.84
C SER A 94 12.90 -7.69 2.16
N PRO A 95 13.65 -8.30 3.09
CA PRO A 95 13.14 -8.60 4.43
C PRO A 95 12.94 -7.36 5.31
N TYR A 96 13.37 -6.17 4.85
CA TYR A 96 13.23 -4.89 5.55
C TYR A 96 12.37 -3.91 4.76
N TRP A 97 11.61 -3.09 5.50
CA TRP A 97 10.80 -1.99 4.95
C TRP A 97 11.69 -0.83 4.48
#